data_AF-A0A3A0B0J6-F1
#
_entry.id   AF-A0A3A0B0J6-F1
#
_cell.length_a   1.000
_cell.length_b   1.000
_cell.length_c   1.000
_cell.angle_alpha   90.00
_cell.angle_beta   90.00
_cell.angle_gamma   90.00
#
_symmetry.space_group_name_H-M   'P 1'
#
loop_
_entity.id
_entity.type
_entity.pdbx_description
1 polymer ?
#
loop_
_entity_poly.entity_id
_entity_poly.type
_entity_poly.pdbx_seq_one_letter_code
_entity_poly.pdbx_strand_id
1 'polypeptide(L)'
;MTLLYLALAYLLGVGFGPWAWQAGLLTCATPRQAWWLPLALLPLTPLLNRLQDNRAAPTPMRWPAWAGFEPVRPALSPGLVVGLLLCVALGLLRYAAQPLTPCWAAHDLAAYNLPAAALFDRAAPQVTLQGYISSYPLVDDTRQRMIVAAEQVQVDGRWQPARGLVRVTTGSLARYIYGQPLHLTGRLAAPGRFA
;
A
#
# COMPACT_ATOMS: atom_id res chain seq x y z
N MET A 1 -0.01 -4.82 -30.82
CA MET A 1 -0.87 -3.66 -30.52
C MET A 1 -1.70 -3.88 -29.25
N THR A 2 -2.45 -4.98 -29.12
CA THR A 2 -3.24 -5.29 -27.92
C THR A 2 -2.46 -5.28 -26.60
N LEU A 3 -1.28 -5.91 -26.56
CA LEU A 3 -0.41 -5.90 -25.38
C LEU A 3 0.00 -4.49 -24.94
N LEU A 4 0.25 -3.60 -25.92
CA LEU A 4 0.62 -2.21 -25.63
C LEU A 4 -0.57 -1.45 -25.00
N TYR A 5 -1.79 -1.63 -25.52
CA TYR A 5 -2.97 -1.00 -24.91
C TYR A 5 -3.25 -1.51 -23.49
N LEU A 6 -3.09 -2.82 -23.24
CA LEU A 6 -3.27 -3.40 -21.91
C LEU A 6 -2.19 -2.92 -20.93
N ALA A 7 -0.93 -2.82 -21.38
CA ALA A 7 0.16 -2.28 -20.56
C ALA A 7 -0.08 -0.80 -20.21
N LEU A 8 -0.50 0.01 -21.19
CA LEU A 8 -0.85 1.42 -20.95
C LEU A 8 -2.04 1.56 -19.98
N ALA A 9 -3.08 0.73 -20.15
CA ALA A 9 -4.23 0.69 -19.25
C ALA A 9 -3.82 0.34 -17.81
N TYR A 10 -2.92 -0.62 -17.65
CA TYR A 10 -2.36 -0.97 -16.34
C TYR A 10 -1.58 0.20 -15.72
N LEU A 11 -0.69 0.83 -16.50
CA LEU A 11 0.08 1.99 -16.04
C LEU A 11 -0.82 3.17 -15.66
N LEU A 12 -1.86 3.43 -16.45
CA LEU A 12 -2.90 4.42 -16.12
C LEU A 12 -3.58 4.07 -14.80
N GLY A 13 -3.98 2.81 -14.60
CA GLY A 13 -4.56 2.35 -13.33
C GLY A 13 -3.66 2.59 -12.12
N VAL A 14 -2.36 2.30 -12.25
CA VAL A 14 -1.38 2.60 -11.19
C VAL A 14 -1.27 4.11 -10.96
N GLY A 15 -1.24 4.91 -12.03
CA GLY A 15 -1.19 6.39 -11.96
C GLY A 15 -2.43 7.02 -11.34
N PHE A 16 -3.61 6.42 -11.51
CA PHE A 16 -4.86 6.85 -10.85
C PHE A 16 -4.96 6.39 -9.38
N GLY A 17 -4.10 5.46 -8.94
CA GLY A 17 -4.08 4.94 -7.57
C GLY A 17 -3.96 6.03 -6.50
N PRO A 18 -2.98 6.94 -6.56
CA PRO A 18 -2.85 8.06 -5.62
C PRO A 18 -4.10 8.95 -5.56
N TRP A 19 -4.73 9.23 -6.69
CA TRP A 19 -5.95 10.03 -6.74
C TRP A 19 -7.13 9.30 -6.08
N ALA A 20 -7.32 8.01 -6.39
CA ALA A 20 -8.36 7.19 -5.77
C ALA A 20 -8.16 7.04 -4.25
N TRP A 21 -6.91 7.01 -3.80
CA TRP A 21 -6.55 7.01 -2.37
C TRP A 21 -6.88 8.34 -1.69
N GLN A 22 -6.53 9.47 -2.31
CA GLN A 22 -6.87 10.81 -1.81
C GLN A 22 -8.39 11.05 -1.77
N ALA A 23 -9.13 10.49 -2.73
CA ALA A 23 -10.58 10.55 -2.77
C ALA A 23 -11.28 9.62 -1.74
N GLY A 24 -10.52 8.81 -0.99
CA GLY A 24 -11.07 7.88 0.01
C GLY A 24 -11.74 6.63 -0.58
N LEU A 25 -11.63 6.39 -1.89
CA LEU A 25 -12.16 5.19 -2.56
C LEU A 25 -11.36 3.94 -2.22
N LEU A 26 -10.07 4.12 -1.97
CA LEU A 26 -9.13 3.09 -1.54
C LEU A 26 -8.60 3.50 -0.17
N THR A 27 -8.59 2.56 0.78
CA THR A 27 -8.16 2.82 2.14
C THR A 27 -7.28 1.68 2.63
N CYS A 28 -6.69 1.85 3.81
CA CYS A 28 -5.97 0.77 4.48
C CYS A 28 -6.86 -0.43 4.84
N ALA A 29 -8.19 -0.29 4.80
CA ALA A 29 -9.12 -1.40 4.99
C ALA A 29 -9.37 -2.22 3.72
N THR A 30 -8.92 -1.75 2.55
CA THR A 30 -9.10 -2.48 1.29
C THR A 30 -8.34 -3.81 1.35
N PRO A 31 -9.00 -4.96 1.15
CA PRO A 31 -8.36 -6.25 1.33
C PRO A 31 -7.22 -6.43 0.33
N ARG A 32 -6.03 -6.74 0.85
CA ARG A 32 -4.81 -6.94 0.04
C ARG A 32 -4.96 -8.03 -1.02
N GLN A 33 -5.96 -8.90 -0.92
CA GLN A 33 -6.22 -9.96 -1.89
C GLN A 33 -7.10 -9.50 -3.07
N ALA A 34 -7.74 -8.33 -2.98
CA ALA A 34 -8.66 -7.84 -4.01
C ALA A 34 -8.02 -7.69 -5.39
N TRP A 35 -6.72 -7.40 -5.47
CA TRP A 35 -6.02 -7.27 -6.76
C TRP A 35 -5.90 -8.59 -7.53
N TRP A 36 -6.08 -9.75 -6.87
CA TRP A 36 -6.15 -11.05 -7.56
C TRP A 36 -7.44 -11.21 -8.36
N LEU A 37 -8.51 -10.53 -7.98
CA LEU A 37 -9.81 -10.64 -8.61
C LEU A 37 -9.78 -10.23 -10.10
N PRO A 38 -9.25 -9.04 -10.50
CA PRO A 38 -9.14 -8.71 -11.91
C PRO A 38 -8.18 -9.64 -12.66
N LEU A 39 -7.12 -10.14 -12.01
CA LEU A 39 -6.21 -11.11 -12.61
C LEU A 39 -6.91 -12.43 -12.94
N ALA A 40 -7.74 -12.93 -12.03
CA ALA A 40 -8.53 -14.16 -12.22
C ALA A 40 -9.60 -14.01 -13.30
N LEU A 41 -10.09 -12.79 -13.56
CA LEU A 41 -11.09 -12.50 -14.59
C LEU A 41 -10.49 -12.27 -15.99
N LEU A 42 -9.18 -12.03 -16.13
CA LEU A 42 -8.52 -11.88 -17.44
C LEU A 42 -8.81 -13.03 -18.44
N PRO A 43 -8.79 -14.33 -18.06
CA PRO A 43 -9.12 -15.41 -18.99
C PRO A 43 -10.57 -15.42 -19.47
N LEU A 44 -11.49 -14.63 -18.89
CA LEU A 44 -12.84 -14.47 -19.43
C LEU A 44 -12.88 -13.60 -20.68
N THR A 45 -11.86 -12.77 -20.92
CA THR A 45 -11.80 -11.90 -22.11
C THR A 45 -11.77 -12.67 -23.45
N PRO A 46 -10.96 -13.74 -23.65
CA PRO A 46 -11.07 -14.56 -24.86
C PRO A 46 -12.38 -15.35 -24.92
N LEU A 47 -12.96 -15.74 -23.78
CA LEU A 47 -14.24 -16.44 -23.73
C LEU A 47 -15.38 -15.53 -24.22
N LEU A 48 -15.39 -14.26 -23.80
CA LEU A 48 -16.33 -13.25 -24.27
C LEU A 48 -16.24 -13.03 -25.78
N ASN A 49 -15.03 -12.94 -26.32
CA ASN A 49 -14.83 -12.83 -27.77
C ASN A 49 -15.37 -14.07 -28.50
N ARG A 50 -15.10 -15.28 -27.99
CA ARG A 50 -15.60 -16.53 -28.57
C ARG A 50 -17.12 -16.64 -28.54
N LEU A 51 -17.76 -16.19 -27.45
CA LEU A 51 -19.23 -16.16 -27.35
C LEU A 51 -19.86 -15.16 -28.32
N GLN A 52 -19.17 -14.06 -28.62
CA GLN A 52 -19.64 -13.08 -29.59
C GLN A 52 -19.52 -13.59 -31.03
N ASP A 53 -18.41 -14.24 -31.37
CA ASP A 53 -18.21 -14.87 -32.69
C ASP A 53 -19.32 -15.90 -32.97
N ASN A 54 -19.74 -16.66 -31.96
CA ASN A 54 -20.83 -17.63 -32.07
C ASN A 54 -22.23 -17.00 -32.22
N ARG A 55 -22.40 -15.73 -31.79
CA ARG A 55 -23.67 -14.99 -31.86
C ARG A 55 -23.76 -14.07 -33.07
N ALA A 56 -22.66 -13.86 -33.79
CA ALA A 56 -22.67 -13.09 -35.01
C ALA A 56 -23.64 -13.75 -36.00
N ALA A 57 -24.61 -12.98 -36.49
CA ALA A 57 -25.59 -13.48 -37.45
C ALA A 57 -24.86 -14.08 -38.66
N PRO A 58 -25.30 -15.23 -39.19
CA PRO A 58 -24.66 -15.81 -40.37
C PRO A 58 -24.72 -14.81 -41.52
N THR A 59 -23.55 -14.30 -41.91
CA THR A 59 -23.43 -13.49 -43.12
C THR A 59 -23.80 -14.35 -44.33
N PRO A 60 -24.75 -13.92 -45.17
CA PRO A 60 -25.33 -14.76 -46.22
C PRO A 60 -24.35 -15.12 -47.36
N MET A 61 -23.17 -14.51 -47.42
CA MET A 61 -22.09 -14.90 -48.34
C MET A 61 -20.88 -15.41 -47.57
N ARG A 62 -20.57 -16.71 -47.71
CA ARG A 62 -19.30 -17.31 -47.27
C ARG A 62 -18.36 -17.38 -48.46
N TRP A 63 -17.32 -16.56 -48.45
CA TRP A 63 -16.21 -16.71 -49.37
C TRP A 63 -15.44 -17.99 -49.07
N PRO A 64 -14.83 -18.63 -50.09
CA PRO A 64 -13.96 -19.77 -49.87
C PRO A 64 -12.73 -19.39 -49.03
N ALA A 65 -12.27 -20.28 -48.15
CA ALA A 65 -11.11 -20.03 -47.28
C ALA A 65 -9.80 -19.73 -48.06
N TRP A 66 -9.70 -20.19 -49.30
CA TRP A 66 -8.56 -19.93 -50.19
C TRP A 66 -8.53 -18.51 -50.76
N ALA A 67 -9.63 -17.74 -50.65
CA ALA A 67 -9.71 -16.39 -51.18
C ALA A 67 -9.00 -15.35 -50.28
N GLY A 68 -8.46 -15.76 -49.13
CA GLY A 68 -7.63 -14.91 -48.26
C GLY A 68 -8.38 -13.74 -47.59
N PHE A 69 -9.71 -13.68 -47.72
CA PHE A 69 -10.51 -12.63 -47.10
C PHE A 69 -10.64 -12.87 -45.61
N GLU A 70 -10.07 -11.97 -44.82
CA GLU A 70 -10.39 -11.86 -43.40
C GLU A 70 -11.67 -11.02 -43.24
N PRO A 71 -12.66 -11.50 -42.47
CA PRO A 71 -13.86 -10.71 -42.20
C PRO A 71 -13.47 -9.42 -41.47
N VAL A 72 -14.11 -8.31 -41.83
CA VAL A 72 -13.90 -7.02 -41.16
C VAL A 72 -14.27 -7.18 -39.69
N ARG A 73 -13.25 -7.23 -38.83
CA ARG A 73 -13.47 -7.28 -37.39
C ARG A 73 -13.84 -5.87 -36.91
N PRO A 74 -14.80 -5.74 -35.97
CA PRO A 74 -15.07 -4.46 -35.36
C PRO A 74 -13.80 -3.93 -34.69
N ALA A 75 -13.53 -2.63 -34.85
CA ALA A 75 -12.33 -1.99 -34.31
C ALA A 75 -12.23 -2.08 -32.78
N LEU A 76 -13.38 -2.21 -32.08
CA LEU A 76 -13.47 -2.33 -30.63
C LEU A 76 -14.22 -3.62 -30.27
N SER A 77 -13.49 -4.68 -29.90
CA SER A 77 -14.12 -5.88 -29.35
C SER A 77 -14.48 -5.67 -27.87
N PRO A 78 -15.63 -6.18 -27.39
CA PRO A 78 -16.00 -6.10 -25.98
C PRO A 78 -14.99 -6.82 -25.09
N GLY A 79 -14.35 -7.90 -25.56
CA GLY A 79 -13.26 -8.53 -24.82
C GLY A 79 -12.06 -7.62 -24.65
N LEU A 80 -11.74 -6.76 -25.62
CA LEU A 80 -10.71 -5.72 -25.48
C LEU A 80 -11.13 -4.64 -24.49
N VAL A 81 -12.38 -4.18 -24.53
CA VAL A 81 -12.91 -3.20 -23.53
C VAL A 81 -12.84 -3.78 -22.12
N VAL A 82 -13.33 -5.00 -21.91
CA VAL A 82 -13.28 -5.68 -20.61
C VAL A 82 -11.83 -5.90 -20.17
N GLY A 83 -10.94 -6.31 -21.08
CA GLY A 83 -9.51 -6.46 -20.79
C GLY A 83 -8.87 -5.15 -20.34
N LEU A 84 -9.17 -4.03 -21.00
CA LEU A 84 -8.68 -2.70 -20.59
C LEU A 84 -9.18 -2.31 -19.21
N LEU A 85 -10.48 -2.49 -18.93
CA LEU A 85 -11.08 -2.21 -17.62
C LEU A 85 -10.44 -3.06 -16.51
N LEU A 86 -10.22 -4.36 -16.78
CA LEU A 86 -9.55 -5.26 -15.84
C LEU A 86 -8.09 -4.83 -15.58
N CYS A 87 -7.36 -4.39 -16.62
CA CYS A 87 -6.00 -3.87 -16.46
C CYS A 87 -5.95 -2.58 -15.63
N VAL A 88 -6.88 -1.64 -15.86
CA VAL A 88 -7.00 -0.42 -15.03
C VAL A 88 -7.31 -0.78 -13.58
N ALA A 89 -8.31 -1.65 -13.36
CA ALA A 89 -8.70 -2.10 -12.02
C ALA A 89 -7.55 -2.85 -11.31
N LEU A 90 -6.81 -3.67 -12.04
CA LEU A 90 -5.61 -4.35 -11.53
C LEU A 90 -4.55 -3.33 -11.08
N GLY A 91 -4.27 -2.29 -11.87
CA GLY A 91 -3.33 -1.23 -11.50
C GLY A 91 -3.75 -0.46 -10.25
N LEU A 92 -5.03 -0.08 -10.16
CA LEU A 92 -5.62 0.60 -8.99
C LEU A 92 -5.54 -0.25 -7.72
N LEU A 93 -5.96 -1.51 -7.79
CA LEU A 93 -5.95 -2.42 -6.65
C LEU A 93 -4.54 -2.86 -6.27
N ARG A 94 -3.61 -2.91 -7.23
CA ARG A 94 -2.18 -3.15 -6.97
C ARG A 94 -1.59 -2.00 -6.17
N TYR A 95 -1.94 -0.76 -6.50
CA TYR A 95 -1.59 0.41 -5.70
C TYR A 95 -2.18 0.31 -4.28
N ALA A 96 -3.47 -0.04 -4.14
CA ALA A 96 -4.10 -0.22 -2.82
C ALA A 96 -3.43 -1.31 -1.97
N ALA A 97 -2.92 -2.37 -2.61
CA ALA A 97 -2.22 -3.46 -1.93
C ALA A 97 -0.79 -3.08 -1.49
N GLN A 98 -0.18 -2.06 -2.13
CA GLN A 98 1.16 -1.54 -1.84
C GLN A 98 1.16 -0.01 -1.94
N PRO A 99 0.46 0.69 -1.02
CA PRO A 99 0.35 2.12 -1.08
C PRO A 99 1.73 2.76 -0.82
N LEU A 100 1.98 3.91 -1.47
CA LEU A 100 3.21 4.68 -1.25
C LEU A 100 3.34 5.15 0.21
N THR A 101 2.21 5.36 0.87
CA THR A 101 2.14 5.62 2.31
C THR A 101 1.86 4.31 3.05
N PRO A 102 2.71 3.88 3.98
CA PRO A 102 2.47 2.66 4.74
C PRO A 102 1.17 2.76 5.55
N CYS A 103 0.39 1.69 5.54
CA CYS A 103 -0.77 1.51 6.40
C CYS A 103 -0.31 0.92 7.73
N TRP A 104 -0.35 1.74 8.78
CA TRP A 104 0.00 1.32 10.13
C TRP A 104 -1.23 0.72 10.81
N ALA A 105 -1.04 -0.44 11.44
CA ALA A 105 -2.04 -1.05 12.30
C ALA A 105 -1.80 -0.68 13.77
N ALA A 106 -2.76 -0.98 14.65
CA ALA A 106 -2.62 -0.70 16.09
C ALA A 106 -1.41 -1.42 16.75
N HIS A 107 -0.91 -2.50 16.14
CA HIS A 107 0.29 -3.20 16.59
C HIS A 107 1.59 -2.56 16.08
N ASP A 108 1.52 -1.54 15.23
CA ASP A 108 2.68 -0.82 14.76
C ASP A 108 2.85 0.46 15.58
N LEU A 109 4.06 0.67 16.11
CA LEU A 109 4.38 1.84 16.92
C LEU A 109 4.08 3.16 16.20
N ALA A 110 4.25 3.17 14.88
CA ALA A 110 4.06 4.36 14.09
C ALA A 110 2.59 4.74 13.86
N ALA A 111 1.62 3.89 14.22
CA ALA A 111 0.20 4.28 14.27
C ALA A 111 -0.05 5.37 15.32
N TYR A 112 0.81 5.49 16.33
CA TYR A 112 0.72 6.46 17.42
C TYR A 112 1.56 7.73 17.17
N ASN A 113 2.15 7.87 15.98
CA ASN A 113 2.96 9.04 15.64
C ASN A 113 2.10 10.28 15.43
N LEU A 114 2.47 11.35 16.11
CA LEU A 114 1.92 12.68 15.88
C LEU A 114 2.59 13.36 14.69
N PRO A 115 1.86 14.23 13.96
CA PRO A 115 2.49 15.13 13.00
C PRO A 115 3.41 16.10 13.74
N ALA A 116 4.51 16.51 13.11
CA ALA A 116 5.54 17.35 13.74
C ALA A 116 4.99 18.66 14.33
N ALA A 117 3.97 19.24 13.69
CA ALA A 117 3.31 20.46 14.17
C ALA A 117 2.56 20.25 15.50
N ALA A 118 1.96 19.09 15.72
CA ALA A 118 1.17 18.80 16.92
C ALA A 118 2.03 18.30 18.09
N LEU A 119 3.32 18.06 17.88
CA LEU A 119 4.20 17.47 18.90
C LEU A 119 4.31 18.33 20.15
N PHE A 120 4.27 19.65 19.98
CA PHE A 120 4.44 20.63 21.07
C PHE A 120 3.12 21.10 21.68
N ASP A 121 1.98 20.66 21.14
CA ASP A 121 0.67 21.03 21.68
C ASP A 121 0.50 20.47 23.09
N ARG A 122 -0.04 21.26 24.02
CA ARG A 122 -0.25 20.80 25.40
C ARG A 122 -1.23 19.64 25.48
N ALA A 123 -2.24 19.64 24.61
CA ALA A 123 -3.26 18.59 24.52
C ALA A 123 -2.81 17.33 23.74
N ALA A 124 -1.59 17.31 23.21
CA ALA A 124 -1.13 16.16 22.44
C ALA A 124 -0.99 14.90 23.31
N PRO A 125 -1.51 13.74 22.84
CA PRO A 125 -1.50 12.51 23.61
C PRO A 125 -0.07 12.05 23.89
N GLN A 126 0.15 11.56 25.12
CA GLN A 126 1.38 10.89 25.51
C GLN A 126 1.14 9.39 25.52
N VAL A 127 2.17 8.64 25.17
CA VAL A 127 2.15 7.18 25.20
C VAL A 127 3.28 6.68 26.08
N THR A 128 3.01 5.59 26.79
CA THR A 128 4.04 4.85 27.54
C THR A 128 4.47 3.66 26.72
N LEU A 129 5.77 3.41 26.62
CA LEU A 129 6.36 2.34 25.86
C LEU A 129 7.15 1.45 26.78
N GLN A 130 7.07 0.15 26.56
CA GLN A 130 7.92 -0.84 27.18
C GLN A 130 8.67 -1.59 26.08
N GLY A 131 9.96 -1.77 26.30
CA GLY A 131 10.83 -2.44 25.34
C GLY A 131 12.26 -2.48 25.81
N TYR A 132 13.19 -2.62 24.86
CA TYR A 132 14.61 -2.73 25.17
C TYR A 132 15.48 -1.94 24.19
N ILE A 133 16.70 -1.63 24.62
CA ILE A 133 17.68 -0.95 23.77
C ILE A 133 18.19 -1.90 22.70
N SER A 134 17.90 -1.57 21.43
CA SER A 134 18.26 -2.40 20.28
C SER A 134 19.50 -1.91 19.53
N SER A 135 20.16 -0.85 20.01
CA SER A 135 21.41 -0.32 19.43
C SER A 135 22.44 -0.05 20.51
N TYR A 136 23.73 -0.18 20.19
CA TYR A 136 24.78 0.37 21.06
C TYR A 136 24.58 1.88 21.22
N PRO A 137 24.41 2.38 22.46
CA PRO A 137 24.17 3.81 22.65
C PRO A 137 25.38 4.65 22.23
N LEU A 138 25.12 5.65 21.42
CA LEU A 138 26.11 6.62 20.98
C LEU A 138 26.16 7.75 22.00
N VAL A 139 27.29 7.90 22.69
CA VAL A 139 27.50 8.96 23.68
C VAL A 139 28.33 10.07 23.04
N ASP A 140 27.81 11.28 23.14
CA ASP A 140 28.44 12.56 22.85
C ASP A 140 28.52 13.34 24.18
N ASP A 141 29.33 14.40 24.27
CA ASP A 141 29.74 15.04 25.54
C ASP A 141 28.58 15.23 26.54
N THR A 142 27.41 15.66 26.04
CA THR A 142 26.22 15.92 26.87
C THR A 142 25.01 15.03 26.56
N ARG A 143 25.09 14.18 25.54
CA ARG A 143 23.91 13.48 25.00
C ARG A 143 24.19 12.03 24.70
N GLN A 144 23.22 11.19 24.98
CA GLN A 144 23.23 9.79 24.59
C GLN A 144 22.09 9.54 23.60
N ARG A 145 22.40 8.97 22.43
CA ARG A 145 21.44 8.59 21.39
C ARG A 145 21.35 7.09 21.30
N MET A 146 20.13 6.57 21.25
CA MET A 146 19.88 5.13 21.18
C MET A 146 18.58 4.84 20.43
N ILE A 147 18.49 3.62 19.92
CA ILE A 147 17.29 3.04 19.33
C ILE A 147 16.72 2.04 20.35
N VAL A 148 15.43 2.16 20.59
CA VAL A 148 14.67 1.27 21.45
C VAL A 148 13.70 0.49 20.58
N ALA A 149 13.72 -0.84 20.69
CA ALA A 149 12.70 -1.70 20.13
C ALA A 149 11.52 -1.75 21.08
N ALA A 150 10.35 -1.33 20.60
CA ALA A 150 9.10 -1.42 21.36
C ALA A 150 8.55 -2.85 21.31
N GLU A 151 8.08 -3.34 22.45
CA GLU A 151 7.37 -4.61 22.58
C GLU A 151 5.91 -4.38 22.96
N GLN A 152 5.66 -3.34 23.78
CA GLN A 152 4.32 -2.96 24.22
C GLN A 152 4.18 -1.44 24.27
N VAL A 153 2.96 -0.98 24.05
CA VAL A 153 2.54 0.41 24.20
C VAL A 153 1.34 0.47 25.12
N GLN A 154 1.33 1.45 26.01
CA GLN A 154 0.19 1.76 26.86
C GLN A 154 -0.63 2.87 26.20
N VAL A 155 -1.88 2.55 25.87
CA VAL A 155 -2.85 3.45 25.26
C VAL A 155 -4.10 3.40 26.13
N ASP A 156 -4.56 4.57 26.59
CA ASP A 156 -5.71 4.70 27.48
C ASP A 156 -5.63 3.80 28.73
N GLY A 157 -4.43 3.68 29.30
CA GLY A 157 -4.15 2.87 30.48
C GLY A 157 -4.02 1.36 30.23
N ARG A 158 -4.27 0.86 29.01
CA ARG A 158 -4.15 -0.56 28.66
C ARG A 158 -2.88 -0.84 27.86
N TRP A 159 -2.17 -1.89 28.25
CA TRP A 159 -1.02 -2.39 27.49
C TRP A 159 -1.46 -3.19 26.27
N GLN A 160 -0.91 -2.86 25.12
CA GLN A 160 -1.13 -3.54 23.85
C GLN A 160 0.22 -3.93 23.24
N PRO A 161 0.30 -5.09 22.56
CA PRO A 161 1.52 -5.46 21.84
C PRO A 161 1.78 -4.47 20.72
N ALA A 162 3.01 -3.95 20.68
CA ALA A 162 3.44 -3.02 19.64
C ALA A 162 4.80 -3.44 19.09
N ARG A 163 5.03 -3.14 17.81
CA ARG A 163 6.28 -3.41 17.11
C ARG A 163 6.75 -2.14 16.44
N GLY A 164 8.04 -1.86 16.59
CA GLY A 164 8.65 -0.71 15.94
C GLY A 164 9.90 -0.25 16.68
N LEU A 165 10.57 0.71 16.07
CA LEU A 165 11.79 1.29 16.59
C LEU A 165 11.53 2.75 16.92
N VAL A 166 12.00 3.20 18.08
CA VAL A 166 11.98 4.61 18.46
C VAL A 166 13.39 5.09 18.74
N ARG A 167 13.73 6.25 18.18
CA ARG A 167 14.98 6.93 18.49
C ARG A 167 14.80 7.79 19.72
N VAL A 168 15.61 7.54 20.74
CA VAL A 168 15.60 8.26 22.01
C VAL A 168 16.89 9.03 22.16
N THR A 169 16.79 10.26 22.66
CA THR A 169 17.95 11.08 23.04
C THR A 169 17.79 11.50 24.50
N THR A 170 18.77 11.16 25.32
CA THR A 170 18.81 11.49 26.76
C THR A 170 20.08 12.27 27.10
N GLY A 171 20.19 12.77 28.33
CA GLY A 171 21.47 13.25 28.87
C GLY A 171 22.46 12.11 29.08
N SER A 172 23.74 12.43 29.21
CA SER A 172 24.85 11.47 29.41
C SER A 172 25.06 11.01 30.87
N LEU A 173 24.27 11.52 31.82
CA LEU A 173 24.39 11.20 33.26
C LEU A 173 24.11 9.72 33.56
N ALA A 174 23.08 9.14 32.92
CA ALA A 174 22.72 7.74 33.06
C ALA A 174 23.31 6.95 31.90
N ARG A 175 24.10 5.91 32.20
CA ARG A 175 24.67 5.02 31.19
C ARG A 175 23.75 3.84 30.93
N TYR A 176 23.17 3.82 29.74
CA TYR A 176 22.40 2.68 29.27
C TYR A 176 23.25 1.66 28.49
N ILE A 177 22.82 0.41 28.47
CA ILE A 177 23.49 -0.69 27.75
C ILE A 177 22.56 -1.36 26.74
N TYR A 178 23.16 -1.99 25.73
CA TYR A 178 22.43 -2.80 24.76
C TYR A 178 21.62 -3.91 25.46
N GLY A 179 20.39 -4.15 25.01
CA GLY A 179 19.48 -5.16 25.58
C GLY A 179 18.82 -4.76 26.89
N GLN A 180 19.13 -3.59 27.45
CA GLN A 180 18.53 -3.15 28.71
C GLN A 180 17.02 -2.89 28.52
N PRO A 181 16.15 -3.49 29.36
CA PRO A 181 14.73 -3.21 29.35
C PRO A 181 14.46 -1.84 29.95
N LEU A 182 13.47 -1.13 29.40
CA LEU A 182 13.13 0.21 29.83
C LEU A 182 11.67 0.56 29.58
N HIS A 183 11.21 1.53 30.35
CA HIS A 183 9.90 2.16 30.20
C HIS A 183 10.10 3.63 29.83
N LEU A 184 9.48 4.06 28.74
CA LEU A 184 9.54 5.44 28.26
C LEU A 184 8.16 6.03 28.27
N THR A 185 8.01 7.24 28.78
CA THR A 185 6.78 8.02 28.60
C THR A 185 7.11 9.24 27.78
N GLY A 186 6.33 9.51 26.75
CA GLY A 186 6.57 10.67 25.90
C GLY A 186 5.60 10.76 24.75
N ARG A 187 5.91 11.67 23.82
CA ARG A 187 5.15 11.85 22.59
C ARG A 187 5.93 11.25 21.44
N LEU A 188 5.25 10.43 20.65
CA LEU A 188 5.82 9.86 19.44
C LEU A 188 5.63 10.82 18.28
N ALA A 189 6.70 11.04 17.52
CA ALA A 189 6.65 11.77 16.26
C ALA A 189 7.15 10.85 15.15
N ALA A 190 6.52 10.94 13.98
CA ALA A 190 7.11 10.38 12.77
C ALA A 190 8.51 11.01 12.60
N PRO A 191 9.53 10.26 12.12
CA PRO A 191 10.81 10.87 11.82
C PRO A 191 10.56 12.08 10.91
N GLY A 192 11.07 13.24 11.32
CA GLY A 192 11.04 14.43 10.47
C GLY A 192 11.59 14.03 9.12
N ARG A 193 10.77 14.10 8.07
CA ARG A 193 11.26 14.05 6.70
C ARG A 193 12.08 15.32 6.53
N PHE A 194 13.40 15.21 6.69
CA PHE A 194 14.30 16.24 6.19
C PHE A 194 14.27 16.06 4.67
N ALA A 195 13.49 16.92 4.01
CA ALA A 195 13.52 17.07 2.56
C ALA A 195 14.88 17.63 2.13
#